data_AF-A0A254QEL7-F1
#
_entry.id   AF-A0A254QEL7-F1
#
_cell.length_a   1.000
_cell.length_b   1.000
_cell.length_c   1.000
_cell.angle_alpha   90.00
_cell.angle_beta   90.00
_cell.angle_gamma   90.00
#
_symmetry.space_group_name_H-M   'P 1'
#
loop_
_entity.id
_entity.type
_entity.pdbx_description
1 polymer ?
#
loop_
_entity_poly.entity_id
_entity_poly.type
_entity_poly.pdbx_seq_one_letter_code
_entity_poly.pdbx_strand_id
1 'polypeptide(L)'
;MKRTYKIALSLVLSLGIVAPAMAQDSFPDVQDTHWAADAVKRLKLEKFIQGMPNGNFEGARGITRYEMASLVYAVYAKLVCFDEEVAVKIKDLEAKINKKTGEVSTPAKSDSSDLKVALSSLKSDVGTIKAWGSDISMLKKMTSTYAKELTSLGADVSGMKKQLNDLSLRITALEKKTDNVVISGDA
;
A
#
# COMPACT_ATOMS: atom_id res chain seq x y z
N MET A 1 44.43 21.00 -34.36
CA MET A 1 43.08 20.40 -34.36
C MET A 1 42.84 19.31 -33.30
N LYS A 2 43.81 18.87 -32.48
CA LYS A 2 43.63 17.73 -31.55
C LYS A 2 42.97 18.06 -30.19
N ARG A 3 42.74 19.34 -29.87
CA ARG A 3 42.19 19.81 -28.58
C ARG A 3 40.68 20.06 -28.63
N THR A 4 40.13 20.32 -29.82
CA THR A 4 38.70 20.51 -30.04
C THR A 4 37.92 19.21 -29.93
N TYR A 5 38.50 18.08 -30.35
CA TYR A 5 37.87 16.76 -30.19
C TYR A 5 37.73 16.34 -28.73
N LYS A 6 38.63 16.75 -27.83
CA LYS A 6 38.54 16.43 -26.41
C LYS A 6 37.38 17.17 -25.72
N ILE A 7 37.14 18.42 -26.12
CA ILE A 7 36.03 19.23 -25.61
C ILE A 7 34.70 18.75 -26.19
N ALA A 8 34.68 18.35 -27.46
CA ALA A 8 33.50 17.74 -28.08
C ALA A 8 33.16 16.38 -27.45
N LEU A 9 34.17 15.56 -27.12
CA LEU A 9 33.97 14.26 -26.49
C LEU A 9 33.52 14.38 -25.02
N SER A 10 33.99 15.38 -24.27
CA SER A 10 33.53 15.62 -22.89
C SER A 10 32.10 16.14 -22.80
N LEU A 11 31.64 16.88 -23.81
CA LEU A 11 30.28 17.43 -23.85
C LEU A 11 29.24 16.38 -24.28
N VAL A 12 29.64 15.40 -25.08
CA VAL A 12 28.79 14.27 -25.47
C VAL A 12 28.65 13.24 -24.34
N LEU A 13 29.64 13.11 -23.45
CA LEU A 13 29.58 12.17 -22.32
C LEU A 13 28.84 12.73 -21.08
N SER A 14 28.62 14.04 -21.00
CA SER A 14 27.83 14.67 -19.92
C SER A 14 26.32 14.68 -20.15
N LEU A 15 25.85 14.22 -21.32
CA LEU A 15 24.46 13.79 -21.52
C LEU A 15 24.28 12.36 -20.99
N GLY A 16 24.66 12.18 -19.73
CA GLY A 16 24.45 10.94 -18.99
C GLY A 16 22.95 10.74 -18.79
N ILE A 17 22.41 9.81 -19.57
CA ILE A 17 21.21 9.00 -19.33
C ILE A 17 20.39 9.49 -18.12
N VAL A 18 19.55 10.51 -18.34
CA VAL A 18 18.31 10.61 -17.58
C VAL A 18 17.39 9.60 -18.24
N ALA A 19 17.51 8.34 -17.81
CA ALA A 19 16.47 7.37 -18.11
C ALA A 19 15.19 7.94 -17.49
N PRO A 20 14.12 8.17 -18.28
CA PRO A 20 12.82 8.43 -17.67
C PRO A 20 12.57 7.25 -16.75
N ALA A 21 12.32 7.52 -15.47
CA ALA A 21 11.86 6.50 -14.54
C ALA A 21 10.60 5.91 -15.17
N MET A 22 10.74 4.75 -15.79
CA MET A 22 9.62 4.02 -16.37
C MET A 22 8.60 3.92 -15.25
N ALA A 23 7.38 4.37 -15.51
CA ALA A 23 6.29 4.30 -14.55
C ALA A 23 6.00 2.82 -14.30
N GLN A 24 6.76 2.23 -13.38
CA GLN A 24 6.58 0.84 -13.02
C GLN A 24 5.34 0.78 -12.16
N ASP A 25 4.32 0.08 -12.63
CA ASP A 25 3.02 -0.03 -11.94
C ASP A 25 3.15 -0.61 -10.53
N SER A 26 4.25 -1.33 -10.25
CA SER A 26 4.59 -1.88 -8.94
C SER A 26 5.98 -1.44 -8.47
N PHE A 27 6.32 -1.68 -7.20
CA PHE A 27 7.67 -1.46 -6.70
C PHE A 27 8.52 -2.75 -6.84
N PRO A 28 9.81 -2.66 -7.20
CA PRO A 28 10.65 -3.83 -7.43
C PRO A 28 10.82 -4.76 -6.21
N ASP A 29 10.71 -4.21 -5.00
CA ASP A 29 10.88 -4.90 -3.73
C ASP A 29 9.57 -5.47 -3.16
N VAL A 30 8.44 -5.26 -3.84
CA VAL A 30 7.12 -5.78 -3.44
C VAL A 30 6.76 -6.95 -4.35
N GLN A 31 6.96 -8.17 -3.83
CA GLN A 31 6.59 -9.39 -4.53
C GLN A 31 5.07 -9.50 -4.66
N ASP A 32 4.58 -9.98 -5.81
CA ASP A 32 3.12 -10.12 -6.07
C ASP A 32 2.41 -11.07 -5.09
N THR A 33 3.16 -11.97 -4.45
CA THR A 33 2.64 -12.89 -3.42
C THR A 33 2.53 -12.26 -2.03
N HIS A 34 3.06 -11.06 -1.83
CA HIS A 34 3.03 -10.37 -0.55
C HIS A 34 1.60 -9.90 -0.24
N TRP A 35 1.13 -10.09 1.01
CA TRP A 35 -0.25 -9.75 1.41
C TRP A 35 -0.65 -8.29 1.14
N ALA A 36 0.33 -7.37 1.11
CA ALA A 36 0.13 -5.96 0.85
C ALA A 36 0.33 -5.55 -0.62
N ALA A 37 0.69 -6.47 -1.52
CA ALA A 37 1.09 -6.15 -2.89
C ALA A 37 0.01 -5.36 -3.65
N ASP A 38 -1.24 -5.85 -3.63
CA ASP A 38 -2.36 -5.20 -4.30
C ASP A 38 -2.68 -3.82 -3.70
N ALA A 39 -2.59 -3.68 -2.38
CA ALA A 39 -2.83 -2.42 -1.69
C ALA A 39 -1.78 -1.37 -2.08
N VAL A 40 -0.50 -1.76 -2.04
CA VAL A 40 0.62 -0.89 -2.41
C VAL A 40 0.53 -0.49 -3.88
N LYS A 41 0.21 -1.45 -4.77
CA LYS A 41 0.01 -1.19 -6.20
C LYS A 41 -1.09 -0.15 -6.45
N ARG A 42 -2.25 -0.31 -5.82
CA ARG A 42 -3.37 0.66 -5.94
C ARG A 42 -3.00 2.04 -5.41
N LEU A 43 -2.36 2.11 -4.25
CA LEU A 43 -1.94 3.38 -3.67
C LEU A 43 -0.89 4.10 -4.54
N LYS A 44 -0.02 3.35 -5.23
CA LYS A 44 0.94 3.90 -6.19
C LYS A 44 0.24 4.45 -7.43
N LEU A 45 -0.72 3.70 -7.99
CA LEU A 45 -1.51 4.11 -9.16
C LEU A 45 -2.30 5.40 -8.90
N GLU A 46 -2.91 5.50 -7.73
CA GLU A 46 -3.64 6.70 -7.28
C GLU A 46 -2.70 7.84 -6.82
N LYS A 47 -1.39 7.63 -6.87
CA LYS A 47 -0.33 8.57 -6.49
C LYS A 47 -0.39 9.00 -5.01
N PHE A 48 -0.96 8.17 -4.14
CA PHE A 48 -0.97 8.40 -2.69
C PHE A 48 0.38 8.10 -2.04
N ILE A 49 1.10 7.12 -2.58
CA ILE A 49 2.44 6.75 -2.12
C ILE A 49 3.45 6.90 -3.24
N GLN A 50 4.67 7.28 -2.86
CA GLN A 50 5.81 7.37 -3.75
C GLN A 50 6.92 6.48 -3.20
N GLY A 51 7.71 5.90 -4.09
CA GLY A 51 8.87 5.12 -3.70
C GLY A 51 9.98 6.01 -3.16
N MET A 52 10.96 5.37 -2.55
CA MET A 52 12.19 6.00 -2.11
C MET A 52 13.05 6.41 -3.32
N PRO A 53 14.12 7.20 -3.14
CA PRO A 53 15.00 7.63 -4.25
C PRO A 53 15.61 6.49 -5.05
N ASN A 54 15.73 5.30 -4.44
CA ASN A 54 16.19 4.07 -5.07
C ASN A 54 15.10 3.34 -5.89
N GLY A 55 13.86 3.84 -5.89
CA GLY A 55 12.70 3.25 -6.59
C GLY A 55 11.94 2.17 -5.82
N ASN A 56 12.36 1.82 -4.60
CA ASN A 56 11.75 0.80 -3.77
C ASN A 56 10.64 1.36 -2.86
N PHE A 57 9.75 0.49 -2.39
CA PHE A 57 8.73 0.82 -1.38
C PHE A 57 9.29 0.82 0.04
N GLU A 58 10.19 -0.13 0.34
CA GLU A 58 10.77 -0.39 1.65
C GLU A 58 9.71 -0.75 2.71
N GLY A 59 8.85 -1.73 2.43
CA GLY A 59 7.71 -2.07 3.30
C GLY A 59 8.05 -2.51 4.74
N ALA A 60 9.31 -2.89 5.01
CA ALA A 60 9.79 -3.21 6.36
C ALA A 60 10.23 -1.97 7.16
N ARG A 61 10.39 -0.81 6.50
CA ARG A 61 10.78 0.46 7.14
C ARG A 61 9.60 1.00 7.95
N GLY A 62 9.90 1.47 9.16
CA GLY A 62 8.93 2.22 9.94
C GLY A 62 8.58 3.55 9.27
N ILE A 63 7.28 3.84 9.14
CA ILE A 63 6.80 5.13 8.67
C ILE A 63 6.90 6.18 9.79
N THR A 64 7.38 7.38 9.45
CA THR A 64 7.37 8.51 10.39
C THR A 64 5.95 9.04 10.59
N ARG A 65 5.70 9.68 11.74
CA ARG A 65 4.40 10.34 12.00
C ARG A 65 4.07 11.40 10.94
N TYR A 66 5.08 12.07 10.37
CA TYR A 66 4.89 13.06 9.31
C TYR A 66 4.46 12.43 7.99
N GLU A 67 5.10 11.33 7.57
CA GLU A 67 4.71 10.58 6.37
C GLU A 67 3.30 9.98 6.52
N MET A 68 2.95 9.50 7.71
CA MET A 68 1.60 9.02 7.97
C MET A 68 0.56 10.15 7.89
N ALA A 69 0.85 11.32 8.48
CA ALA A 69 -0.06 12.46 8.46
C ALA A 69 -0.29 12.99 7.03
N SER A 70 0.76 13.07 6.20
CA SER A 70 0.63 13.50 4.81
C SER A 70 -0.18 12.51 3.97
N LEU A 71 0.01 11.21 4.19
CA LEU A 71 -0.77 10.17 3.52
C LEU A 71 -2.25 10.25 3.89
N VAL A 72 -2.58 10.37 5.18
CA VAL A 72 -3.97 10.51 5.66
C VAL A 72 -4.62 11.77 5.09
N TYR A 73 -3.91 12.90 5.09
CA TYR A 73 -4.41 14.14 4.50
C TYR A 73 -4.69 14.01 3.00
N ALA A 74 -3.78 13.38 2.24
CA ALA A 74 -3.96 13.17 0.81
C ALA A 74 -5.21 12.33 0.50
N VAL A 75 -5.42 11.26 1.27
CA VAL A 75 -6.62 10.40 1.15
C VAL A 75 -7.88 11.20 1.53
N TYR A 76 -7.87 11.91 2.66
CA TYR A 76 -9.00 12.73 3.09
C TYR A 76 -9.35 13.80 2.05
N ALA A 77 -8.36 14.52 1.51
CA ALA A 77 -8.57 15.53 0.48
C ALA A 77 -9.19 14.94 -0.78
N LYS A 78 -8.79 13.73 -1.20
CA LYS A 78 -9.41 13.02 -2.32
C LYS A 78 -10.85 12.60 -2.04
N LEU A 79 -11.18 12.20 -0.82
CA LEU A 79 -12.54 11.85 -0.43
C LEU A 79 -13.45 13.08 -0.37
N VAL A 80 -12.98 14.19 0.20
CA VAL A 80 -13.76 15.44 0.29
C VAL A 80 -13.91 16.11 -1.09
N CYS A 81 -12.89 16.05 -1.95
CA CYS A 81 -12.96 16.62 -3.29
C CYS A 81 -13.73 15.72 -4.29
N PHE A 82 -14.13 14.51 -3.88
CA PHE A 82 -15.00 13.67 -4.68
C PHE A 82 -16.38 14.31 -4.90
N ASP A 83 -16.80 15.21 -4.01
CA ASP A 83 -18.09 15.92 -4.09
C ASP A 83 -18.19 16.83 -5.34
N GLU A 84 -17.09 17.49 -5.76
CA GLU A 84 -17.11 18.31 -6.98
C GLU A 84 -17.17 17.46 -8.25
N GLU A 85 -16.45 16.32 -8.27
CA GLU A 85 -16.48 15.40 -9.41
C GLU A 85 -17.85 14.73 -9.55
N VAL A 86 -18.46 14.33 -8.42
CA VAL A 86 -19.82 13.80 -8.37
C VAL A 86 -20.82 14.87 -8.81
N ALA A 87 -20.69 16.12 -8.36
CA ALA A 87 -21.57 17.21 -8.79
C ALA A 87 -21.47 17.50 -10.30
N VAL A 88 -20.28 17.43 -10.89
CA VAL A 88 -20.08 17.57 -12.34
C VAL A 88 -20.70 16.39 -13.10
N LYS A 89 -20.52 15.16 -12.60
CA LYS A 89 -21.14 13.97 -13.19
C LYS A 89 -22.66 13.98 -13.08
N ILE A 90 -23.21 14.47 -11.98
CA ILE A 90 -24.66 14.68 -11.81
C ILE A 90 -25.17 15.68 -12.85
N LYS A 91 -24.51 16.84 -13.02
CA LYS A 91 -24.89 17.83 -14.04
C LYS A 91 -24.82 17.28 -15.47
N ASP A 92 -23.81 16.48 -15.81
CA ASP A 92 -23.69 15.84 -17.13
C ASP A 92 -24.78 14.78 -17.35
N LEU A 93 -25.10 14.01 -16.31
CA LEU A 93 -26.21 13.04 -16.34
C LEU A 93 -27.56 13.75 -16.47
N GLU A 94 -27.80 14.85 -15.75
CA GLU A 94 -28.99 15.69 -15.88
C GLU A 94 -29.14 16.24 -17.31
N ALA A 95 -28.05 16.77 -17.90
CA ALA A 95 -28.06 17.25 -19.28
C ALA A 95 -28.39 16.14 -20.29
N LYS A 96 -27.86 14.93 -20.08
CA LYS A 96 -28.16 13.75 -20.90
C LYS A 96 -29.59 13.26 -20.74
N ILE A 97 -30.14 13.29 -19.52
CA ILE A 97 -31.54 12.96 -19.24
C ILE A 97 -32.44 13.96 -19.96
N ASN A 98 -32.21 15.27 -19.79
CA ASN A 98 -33.03 16.33 -20.36
C ASN A 98 -32.99 16.34 -21.90
N LYS A 99 -31.81 16.05 -22.49
CA LYS A 99 -31.66 15.84 -23.94
C LYS A 99 -32.47 14.64 -24.46
N LYS A 100 -32.66 13.61 -23.62
CA LYS A 100 -33.45 12.42 -23.93
C LYS A 100 -34.95 12.60 -23.60
N THR A 101 -35.30 13.54 -22.74
CA THR A 101 -36.69 13.91 -22.39
C THR A 101 -37.27 15.01 -23.29
N GLY A 102 -36.44 15.73 -24.05
CA GLY A 102 -36.90 16.70 -25.06
C GLY A 102 -37.74 16.14 -26.22
N GLU A 103 -37.93 14.82 -26.30
CA GLU A 103 -38.92 14.17 -27.18
C GLU A 103 -40.28 13.89 -26.49
N VAL A 104 -40.47 14.22 -25.21
CA VAL A 104 -41.75 14.01 -24.50
C VAL A 104 -42.12 15.24 -23.66
N SER A 105 -43.26 15.84 -23.99
CA SER A 105 -43.78 17.14 -23.58
C SER A 105 -44.20 17.27 -22.10
N THR A 106 -44.30 18.51 -21.61
CA THR A 106 -44.72 19.05 -20.27
C THR A 106 -46.11 18.59 -19.75
N PRO A 107 -46.63 19.03 -18.57
CA PRO A 107 -46.11 19.25 -17.20
C PRO A 107 -46.95 18.55 -16.08
N ALA A 108 -46.46 18.55 -14.81
CA ALA A 108 -47.19 18.32 -13.55
C ALA A 108 -47.63 16.89 -13.13
N LYS A 109 -46.77 16.21 -12.37
CA LYS A 109 -47.05 15.32 -11.21
C LYS A 109 -45.72 15.02 -10.52
N SER A 110 -45.67 15.11 -9.20
CA SER A 110 -44.57 14.54 -8.42
C SER A 110 -44.68 13.02 -8.60
N ASP A 111 -44.01 12.51 -9.62
CA ASP A 111 -44.35 11.24 -10.22
C ASP A 111 -43.93 10.06 -9.33
N SER A 112 -44.87 9.14 -9.11
CA SER A 112 -44.64 7.84 -8.47
C SER A 112 -43.50 7.04 -9.15
N SER A 113 -43.12 7.40 -10.38
CA SER A 113 -41.95 6.84 -11.07
C SER A 113 -40.64 7.14 -10.36
N ASP A 114 -40.44 8.38 -9.87
CA ASP A 114 -39.16 8.81 -9.30
C ASP A 114 -38.95 8.19 -7.93
N LEU A 115 -40.02 8.08 -7.14
CA LEU A 115 -40.04 7.31 -5.89
C LEU A 115 -39.79 5.81 -6.13
N LYS A 116 -40.32 5.23 -7.22
CA LYS A 116 -40.04 3.84 -7.61
C LYS A 116 -38.60 3.64 -8.02
N VAL A 117 -38.01 4.60 -8.74
CA VAL A 117 -36.59 4.58 -9.12
C VAL A 117 -35.72 4.64 -7.87
N ALA A 118 -35.97 5.60 -6.97
CA ALA A 118 -35.24 5.71 -5.70
C ALA A 118 -35.34 4.43 -4.85
N LEU A 119 -36.53 3.81 -4.77
CA LEU A 119 -36.73 2.56 -4.06
C LEU A 119 -35.97 1.39 -4.71
N SER A 120 -35.91 1.35 -6.04
CA SER A 120 -35.16 0.32 -6.76
C SER A 120 -33.65 0.45 -6.55
N SER A 121 -33.13 1.69 -6.54
CA SER A 121 -31.73 1.98 -6.21
C SER A 121 -31.43 1.61 -4.76
N LEU A 122 -32.27 2.02 -3.81
CA LEU A 122 -32.11 1.67 -2.40
C LEU A 122 -32.14 0.16 -2.17
N LYS A 123 -33.01 -0.58 -2.89
CA LYS A 123 -33.06 -2.04 -2.84
C LYS A 123 -31.76 -2.67 -3.38
N SER A 124 -31.18 -2.08 -4.42
CA SER A 124 -29.87 -2.49 -4.94
C SER A 124 -28.76 -2.25 -3.91
N ASP A 125 -28.71 -1.07 -3.31
CA ASP A 125 -27.71 -0.70 -2.31
C ASP A 125 -27.79 -1.61 -1.07
N VAL A 126 -29.00 -1.91 -0.59
CA VAL A 126 -29.22 -2.88 0.50
C VAL A 126 -28.73 -4.27 0.12
N GLY A 127 -28.90 -4.68 -1.14
CA GLY A 127 -28.33 -5.92 -1.67
C GLY A 127 -26.81 -5.95 -1.59
N THR A 128 -26.15 -4.86 -2.02
CA THR A 128 -24.70 -4.69 -1.93
C THR A 128 -24.20 -4.72 -0.48
N ILE A 129 -24.88 -4.03 0.43
CA ILE A 129 -24.53 -4.03 1.86
C ILE A 129 -24.63 -5.44 2.46
N LYS A 130 -25.64 -6.22 2.05
CA LYS A 130 -25.78 -7.61 2.50
C LYS A 130 -24.65 -8.49 2.01
N ALA A 131 -24.14 -8.25 0.79
CA ALA A 131 -22.98 -8.95 0.25
C ALA A 131 -21.72 -8.71 1.10
N TRP A 132 -21.50 -7.48 1.58
CA TRP A 132 -20.39 -7.16 2.49
C TRP A 132 -20.44 -7.90 3.84
N GLY A 133 -21.59 -8.43 4.25
CA GLY A 133 -21.71 -9.26 5.46
C GLY A 133 -20.88 -10.54 5.40
N SER A 134 -20.74 -11.13 4.21
CA SER A 134 -19.87 -12.29 3.98
C SER A 134 -18.39 -11.91 4.15
N ASP A 135 -17.98 -10.81 3.52
CA ASP A 135 -16.60 -10.31 3.58
C ASP A 135 -16.21 -9.90 5.00
N ILE A 136 -17.12 -9.27 5.75
CA ILE A 136 -16.94 -8.93 7.17
C ILE A 136 -16.71 -10.18 8.02
N SER A 137 -17.43 -11.27 7.73
CA SER A 137 -17.26 -12.53 8.44
C SER A 137 -15.89 -13.16 8.14
N MET A 138 -15.44 -13.08 6.89
CA MET A 138 -14.11 -13.54 6.48
C MET A 138 -13.00 -12.71 7.14
N LEU A 139 -13.12 -11.38 7.14
CA LEU A 139 -12.20 -10.48 7.83
C LEU A 139 -12.12 -10.82 9.32
N LYS A 140 -13.26 -10.99 9.99
CA LYS A 140 -13.29 -11.38 11.41
C LYS A 140 -12.57 -12.71 11.66
N LYS A 141 -12.73 -13.69 10.77
CA LYS A 141 -12.03 -14.98 10.85
C LYS A 141 -10.53 -14.78 10.68
N MET A 142 -10.09 -14.04 9.65
CA MET A 142 -8.67 -13.72 9.44
C MET A 142 -8.06 -13.00 10.65
N THR A 143 -8.74 -12.00 11.21
CA THR A 143 -8.30 -11.30 12.43
C THR A 143 -8.12 -12.28 13.59
N SER A 144 -9.07 -13.21 13.78
CA SER A 144 -8.95 -14.22 14.84
C SER A 144 -7.80 -15.21 14.60
N THR A 145 -7.49 -15.53 13.34
CA THR A 145 -6.35 -16.37 12.97
C THR A 145 -5.03 -15.62 13.23
N TYR A 146 -4.90 -14.38 12.77
CA TYR A 146 -3.70 -13.58 13.01
C TYR A 146 -3.44 -13.36 14.50
N ALA A 147 -4.48 -13.11 15.30
CA ALA A 147 -4.32 -13.00 16.75
C ALA A 147 -3.71 -14.29 17.36
N LYS A 148 -4.13 -15.47 16.90
CA LYS A 148 -3.57 -16.76 17.34
C LYS A 148 -2.12 -16.95 16.87
N GLU A 149 -1.84 -16.66 15.61
CA GLU A 149 -0.49 -16.78 15.03
C GLU A 149 0.50 -15.85 15.74
N LEU A 150 0.11 -14.60 16.04
CA LEU A 150 0.94 -13.67 16.79
C LEU A 150 1.21 -14.15 18.22
N THR A 151 0.23 -14.80 18.86
CA THR A 151 0.41 -15.38 20.19
C THR A 151 1.43 -16.54 20.15
N SER A 152 1.32 -17.42 19.15
CA SER A 152 2.28 -18.52 18.94
C SER A 152 3.68 -17.98 18.67
N LEU A 153 3.80 -16.99 17.78
CA LEU A 153 5.08 -16.39 17.44
C LEU A 153 5.76 -15.74 18.65
N GLY A 154 4.96 -15.12 19.55
CA GLY A 154 5.46 -14.59 20.82
C GLY A 154 6.05 -15.69 21.72
N ALA A 155 5.42 -16.86 21.77
CA ALA A 155 5.94 -18.01 22.52
C ALA A 155 7.25 -18.53 21.92
N ASP A 156 7.33 -18.64 20.59
CA ASP A 156 8.52 -19.09 19.88
C ASP A 156 9.70 -18.12 20.07
N VAL A 157 9.46 -16.80 19.99
CA VAL A 157 10.48 -15.76 20.25
C VAL A 157 10.99 -15.83 21.69
N SER A 158 10.11 -16.09 22.67
CA SER A 158 10.52 -16.30 24.06
C SER A 158 11.40 -17.55 24.22
N GLY A 159 11.04 -18.64 23.54
CA GLY A 159 11.85 -19.86 23.46
C GLY A 159 13.23 -19.63 22.88
N MET A 160 13.31 -18.96 21.72
CA MET A 160 14.59 -18.58 21.10
C MET A 160 15.44 -17.71 22.01
N LYS A 161 14.84 -16.72 22.70
CA LYS A 161 15.56 -15.88 23.67
C LYS A 161 16.18 -16.71 24.80
N LYS A 162 15.44 -17.70 25.31
CA LYS A 162 15.94 -18.61 26.34
C LYS A 162 17.10 -19.46 25.81
N GLN A 163 16.98 -20.02 24.61
CA GLN A 163 18.05 -20.80 23.97
C GLN A 163 19.30 -19.94 23.71
N LEU A 164 19.14 -18.68 23.31
CA LEU A 164 20.25 -17.75 23.11
C LEU A 164 20.99 -17.46 24.42
N ASN A 165 20.25 -17.25 25.51
CA ASN A 165 20.84 -17.06 26.84
C ASN A 165 21.59 -18.31 27.31
N ASP A 166 21.02 -19.50 27.10
CA ASP A 166 21.69 -20.77 27.42
C ASP A 166 22.99 -20.95 26.62
N LEU A 167 22.94 -20.66 25.31
CA LEU A 167 24.11 -20.73 24.45
C LEU A 167 25.20 -19.74 24.90
N SER A 168 24.82 -18.52 25.28
CA SER A 168 25.76 -17.52 25.81
C SER A 168 26.44 -18.02 27.09
N LEU A 169 25.69 -18.60 28.03
CA LEU A 169 26.27 -19.18 29.26
C LEU A 169 27.23 -20.33 28.95
N ARG A 170 26.88 -21.19 28.00
CA ARG A 170 27.74 -22.31 27.58
C ARG A 170 29.03 -21.82 26.94
N ILE A 171 28.98 -20.79 26.09
CA ILE A 171 30.17 -20.19 25.49
C ILE A 171 31.08 -19.64 26.59
N THR A 172 30.55 -18.85 27.53
CA THR A 172 31.35 -18.32 28.65
C THR A 172 31.97 -19.42 29.52
N ALA A 173 31.24 -20.52 29.76
CA ALA A 173 31.79 -21.66 30.50
C ALA A 173 32.90 -22.39 29.74
N LEU A 174 32.78 -22.50 28.41
CA LEU A 174 33.81 -23.07 27.56
C LEU A 174 35.05 -22.17 27.50
N GLU A 175 34.88 -20.86 27.29
CA GLU A 175 35.96 -19.87 27.29
C GLU A 175 36.79 -19.95 28.58
N LYS A 176 36.11 -19.95 29.75
CA LYS A 176 36.76 -20.12 31.05
C LYS A 176 37.52 -21.45 31.19
N LYS A 177 37.02 -22.53 30.58
CA LYS A 177 37.69 -23.84 30.63
C LYS A 177 38.96 -23.84 29.77
N THR A 178 38.94 -23.18 28.62
CA THR A 178 40.13 -23.01 27.76
C THR A 178 41.21 -22.16 28.43
N ASP A 179 40.85 -21.09 29.14
CA ASP A 179 41.83 -20.25 29.86
C ASP A 179 42.61 -21.02 30.95
N ASN A 180 41.99 -22.06 31.52
CA ASN A 180 42.63 -22.93 32.51
C ASN A 180 43.55 -24.02 31.89
N VAL A 181 43.59 -24.17 30.57
CA VAL A 181 44.48 -25.13 29.89
C VAL A 181 45.79 -24.43 29.56
N VAL A 182 46.79 -24.59 30.43
CA VAL A 182 48.17 -24.20 30.14
C VAL A 182 48.73 -25.16 29.08
N ILE A 183 48.90 -24.67 27.86
CA ILE A 183 49.67 -25.39 26.83
C ILE A 183 51.15 -25.20 27.17
N SER A 184 51.70 -26.07 28.02
CA SER A 184 53.16 -26.20 28.14
C SER A 184 53.65 -26.96 26.91
N GLY A 185 54.02 -26.22 25.86
CA GLY A 185 54.87 -26.77 24.81
C GLY A 185 56.28 -26.85 25.34
N ASP A 186 56.82 -28.08 25.49
CA ASP A 186 58.27 -28.27 25.50
C ASP A 186 58.81 -27.70 24.18
N ALA A 187 59.65 -26.68 24.29
CA ALA A 187 60.36 -26.04 23.19
C ALA A 187 61.65 -26.79 22.86
#